data_AF-A0A3M1PT72-F1
#
_entry.id   AF-A0A3M1PT72-F1
#
_cell.length_a   1.000
_cell.length_b   1.000
_cell.length_c   1.000
_cell.angle_alpha   90.00
_cell.angle_beta   90.00
_cell.angle_gamma   90.00
#
_symmetry.space_group_name_H-M   'P 1'
#
loop_
_entity.id
_entity.type
_entity.pdbx_description
1 polymer ?
#
loop_
_entity_poly.entity_id
_entity_poly.type
_entity_poly.pdbx_seq_one_letter_code
_entity_poly.pdbx_strand_id
1 'polypeptide(L)'
;MSFLQRAHFESWSKSWFKTDSRLNPNRLPPVAIALVLVLGATLTGCNESQSRQGTRSDTSVAAATPTPAAIATKQLLLAESWSAYRQRFIQPDGRVIDWEADERTTSEGQAYAMLRAVFMDDPETFAQTLSWAEANLQRLDASGKRQDNLWSWKWGKDAAGNWGILDANFASDADIDAITALILAARRWNRPDYLQLARTKLRDLWTLSTVTASTSS
;
A
#
# COMPACT_ATOMS: atom_id res chain seq x y z
N MET A 1 -10.51 24.97 8.56
CA MET A 1 -9.34 24.25 8.00
C MET A 1 -9.57 24.08 6.50
N SER A 2 -8.54 24.38 5.70
CA SER A 2 -8.65 24.89 4.33
C SER A 2 -8.96 23.83 3.27
N PHE A 3 -9.67 24.29 2.24
CA PHE A 3 -10.16 23.58 1.05
C PHE A 3 -9.06 22.88 0.21
N LEU A 4 -7.78 23.12 0.51
CA LEU A 4 -6.62 22.68 -0.28
C LEU A 4 -6.10 21.27 0.09
N GLN A 5 -6.42 20.74 1.27
CA GLN A 5 -6.10 19.34 1.62
C GLN A 5 -7.12 18.33 1.07
N ARG A 6 -8.29 18.79 0.61
CA ARG A 6 -9.35 17.94 0.06
C ARG A 6 -9.09 17.52 -1.41
N ALA A 7 -8.35 18.33 -2.17
CA ALA A 7 -8.15 18.11 -3.61
C ALA A 7 -6.98 17.16 -3.97
N HIS A 8 -5.94 17.05 -3.13
CA HIS A 8 -4.76 16.24 -3.46
C HIS A 8 -4.94 14.73 -3.26
N PHE A 9 -5.88 14.30 -2.40
CA PHE A 9 -6.19 12.89 -2.20
C PHE A 9 -7.13 12.34 -3.29
N GLU A 10 -8.08 13.16 -3.76
CA GLU A 10 -9.03 12.79 -4.83
C GLU A 10 -8.35 12.52 -6.20
N SER A 11 -7.18 13.12 -6.45
CA SER A 11 -6.43 12.90 -7.69
C SER A 11 -5.64 11.58 -7.70
N TRP A 12 -5.30 11.04 -6.53
CA TRP A 12 -4.41 9.89 -6.42
C TRP A 12 -5.17 8.56 -6.56
N SER A 13 -6.39 8.45 -6.01
CA SER A 13 -7.21 7.22 -6.11
C SER A 13 -7.85 7.02 -7.49
N LYS A 14 -8.22 8.10 -8.19
CA LYS A 14 -8.90 8.05 -9.50
C LYS A 14 -7.97 7.60 -10.66
N SER A 15 -6.65 7.67 -10.48
CA SER A 15 -5.67 7.33 -11.53
C SER A 15 -5.44 5.82 -11.69
N TRP A 16 -5.77 5.00 -10.69
CA TRP A 16 -5.45 3.56 -10.69
C TRP A 16 -6.53 2.67 -11.31
N PHE A 17 -7.78 3.15 -11.43
CA PHE A 17 -8.92 2.29 -11.80
C PHE A 17 -9.64 2.69 -13.10
N LYS A 18 -8.95 3.31 -14.06
CA LYS A 18 -9.54 3.56 -15.39
C LYS A 18 -8.84 2.75 -16.47
N THR A 19 -9.20 1.49 -16.58
CA THR A 19 -9.03 0.72 -17.82
C THR A 19 -10.11 1.19 -18.80
N ASP A 20 -9.75 2.11 -19.70
CA ASP A 20 -10.64 2.51 -20.80
C ASP A 20 -10.65 1.40 -21.85
N SER A 21 -11.78 0.72 -22.02
CA SER A 21 -11.98 -0.36 -22.99
C SER A 21 -12.15 0.14 -24.43
N ARG A 22 -11.52 1.26 -24.79
CA ARG A 22 -11.55 1.85 -26.14
C ARG A 22 -10.19 2.45 -26.51
N LEU A 23 -9.21 1.62 -26.85
CA LEU A 23 -7.98 2.08 -27.50
C LEU A 23 -7.85 1.51 -28.92
N ASN A 24 -7.81 2.43 -29.87
CA ASN A 24 -7.55 2.25 -31.29
C ASN A 24 -6.04 1.95 -31.50
N PRO A 25 -5.64 0.88 -32.22
CA PRO A 25 -4.26 0.42 -32.28
C PRO A 25 -3.25 1.34 -33.01
N ASN A 26 -3.68 2.47 -33.59
CA ASN A 26 -2.81 3.37 -34.35
C ASN A 26 -2.55 4.74 -33.70
N ARG A 27 -2.61 4.85 -32.36
CA ARG A 27 -2.15 6.06 -31.66
C ARG A 27 -1.12 5.72 -30.59
N LEU A 28 0.11 6.21 -30.77
CA LEU A 28 1.15 6.18 -29.75
C LEU A 28 0.76 7.14 -28.60
N PRO A 29 0.85 6.73 -27.32
CA PRO A 29 0.58 7.61 -26.19
C PRO A 29 1.73 8.64 -26.01
N PRO A 30 1.43 9.86 -25.52
CA PRO A 30 2.45 10.87 -25.30
C PRO A 30 3.35 10.51 -24.11
N VAL A 31 4.65 10.69 -24.30
CA VAL A 31 5.72 10.54 -23.31
C VAL A 31 5.42 11.41 -22.08
N ALA A 32 5.19 10.78 -20.93
CA ALA A 32 5.08 11.48 -19.65
C ALA A 32 6.50 11.82 -19.16
N ILE A 33 6.89 13.09 -19.33
CA ILE A 33 8.13 13.67 -18.83
C ILE A 33 7.98 13.87 -17.31
N ALA A 34 8.84 13.22 -16.52
CA ALA A 34 9.01 13.53 -15.10
C ALA A 34 9.74 14.87 -14.96
N LEU A 35 9.11 15.86 -14.32
CA LEU A 35 9.68 17.19 -14.11
C LEU A 35 10.54 17.19 -12.83
N VAL A 36 11.86 17.25 -12.99
CA VAL A 36 12.81 17.58 -11.92
C VAL A 36 12.98 19.10 -11.91
N LEU A 37 12.61 19.75 -10.80
CA LEU A 37 12.84 21.18 -10.61
C LEU A 37 14.32 21.44 -10.31
N VAL A 38 15.06 21.94 -11.30
CA VAL A 38 16.36 22.60 -11.13
C VAL A 38 16.11 24.11 -11.14
N LEU A 39 16.37 24.79 -10.02
CA LEU A 39 16.45 26.25 -10.01
C LEU A 39 17.79 26.69 -10.62
N GLY A 40 17.73 27.34 -11.78
CA GLY A 40 18.85 28.06 -12.37
C GLY A 40 18.91 29.51 -11.90
N ALA A 41 20.11 30.01 -11.63
CA ALA A 41 20.40 31.44 -11.63
C ALA A 41 21.23 31.74 -12.89
N THR A 42 20.69 32.60 -13.75
CA THR A 42 21.29 33.04 -15.01
C THR A 42 22.10 34.30 -14.82
N LEU A 43 23.32 34.36 -15.36
CA LEU A 43 23.87 35.61 -15.90
C LEU A 43 24.59 35.34 -17.23
N THR A 44 24.23 36.17 -18.20
CA THR A 44 24.57 36.16 -19.62
C THR A 44 26.02 36.56 -19.87
N GLY A 45 26.69 35.88 -20.80
CA GLY A 45 27.97 36.32 -21.36
C GLY A 45 28.45 35.40 -22.48
N CYS A 46 28.25 35.81 -23.74
CA CYS A 46 28.78 35.16 -24.93
C CYS A 46 30.30 35.40 -25.04
N ASN A 47 31.12 34.37 -25.24
CA ASN A 47 32.01 34.24 -26.41
C ASN A 47 32.82 32.93 -26.46
N GLU A 48 33.01 32.49 -27.70
CA GLU A 48 34.18 31.80 -28.29
C GLU A 48 34.68 30.42 -27.84
N SER A 49 34.84 29.61 -28.88
CA SER A 49 35.41 28.29 -29.00
C SER A 49 36.78 28.12 -28.33
N GLN A 50 36.96 27.08 -27.52
CA GLN A 50 38.19 26.27 -27.51
C GLN A 50 38.01 24.96 -26.74
N SER A 51 38.38 23.88 -27.43
CA SER A 51 38.49 22.51 -26.94
C SER A 51 39.53 22.36 -25.84
N ARG A 52 39.17 21.84 -24.64
CA ARG A 52 40.08 21.04 -23.80
C ARG A 52 39.37 20.38 -22.61
N GLN A 53 39.49 19.04 -22.54
CA GLN A 53 39.51 18.18 -21.36
C GLN A 53 38.47 18.46 -20.25
N GLY A 54 37.32 17.78 -20.34
CA GLY A 54 36.36 17.70 -19.23
C GLY A 54 36.84 16.72 -18.16
N THR A 55 37.43 17.24 -17.09
CA THR A 55 37.41 16.58 -15.79
C THR A 55 35.96 16.54 -15.32
N ARG A 56 35.36 15.34 -15.25
CA ARG A 56 34.08 15.15 -14.54
C ARG A 56 34.30 15.52 -13.08
N SER A 57 33.82 16.70 -12.69
CA SER A 57 33.54 17.00 -11.29
C SER A 57 32.36 16.12 -10.88
N ASP A 58 32.65 14.91 -10.41
CA ASP A 58 31.70 14.11 -9.63
C ASP A 58 31.34 14.92 -8.38
N THR A 59 30.27 15.71 -8.51
CA THR A 59 29.68 16.41 -7.37
C THR A 59 28.87 15.36 -6.61
N SER A 60 29.56 14.58 -5.79
CA SER A 60 28.94 13.75 -4.76
C SER A 60 28.17 14.69 -3.84
N VAL A 61 26.85 14.79 -4.03
CA VAL A 61 25.98 15.41 -3.05
C VAL A 61 25.92 14.46 -1.86
N ALA A 62 26.85 14.62 -0.92
CA ALA A 62 26.82 13.89 0.33
C ALA A 62 25.48 14.18 1.02
N ALA A 63 24.62 13.16 1.12
CA ALA A 63 23.35 13.27 1.82
C ALA A 63 23.63 13.61 3.29
N ALA A 64 23.32 14.84 3.70
CA ALA A 64 23.52 15.28 5.08
C ALA A 64 22.69 14.42 6.04
N THR A 65 23.33 13.92 7.10
CA THR A 65 22.65 13.13 8.13
C THR A 65 21.65 14.02 8.89
N PRO A 66 20.39 13.57 9.11
CA PRO A 66 19.40 14.38 9.82
C PRO A 66 19.82 14.63 11.27
N THR A 67 19.55 15.84 11.77
CA THR A 67 19.79 16.20 13.17
C THR A 67 18.83 15.46 14.11
N PRO A 68 19.20 15.24 15.39
CA PRO A 68 18.30 14.63 16.37
C PRO A 68 16.94 15.32 16.49
N ALA A 69 16.92 16.66 16.43
CA ALA A 69 15.68 17.44 16.45
C ALA A 69 14.79 17.14 15.23
N ALA A 70 15.38 17.04 14.03
CA ALA A 70 14.63 16.69 12.82
C ALA A 70 14.07 15.26 12.87
N ILE A 71 14.80 14.32 13.49
CA ILE A 71 14.32 12.95 13.72
C ILE A 71 13.12 12.96 14.68
N ALA A 72 13.22 13.67 15.81
CA ALA A 72 12.14 13.78 16.80
C ALA A 72 10.86 14.38 16.19
N THR A 73 10.97 15.47 15.42
CA THR A 73 9.82 16.06 14.73
C THR A 73 9.17 15.07 13.77
N LYS A 74 9.97 14.33 12.99
CA LYS A 74 9.43 13.29 12.09
C LYS A 74 8.71 12.18 12.85
N GLN A 75 9.26 11.73 13.98
CA GLN A 75 8.64 10.71 14.82
C GLN A 75 7.29 11.18 15.38
N LEU A 76 7.19 12.43 15.84
CA LEU A 76 5.93 13.03 16.29
C LEU A 76 4.89 13.08 15.17
N LEU A 77 5.27 13.55 13.98
CA LEU A 77 4.37 13.59 12.83
C LEU A 77 3.86 12.19 12.43
N LEU A 78 4.73 11.17 12.47
CA LEU A 78 4.32 9.80 12.20
C LEU A 78 3.34 9.29 13.27
N ALA A 79 3.61 9.55 14.55
CA ALA A 79 2.74 9.16 15.66
C ALA A 79 1.35 9.82 15.56
N GLU A 80 1.30 11.12 15.27
CA GLU A 80 0.05 11.85 15.06
C GLU A 80 -0.71 11.33 13.85
N SER A 81 -0.01 11.08 12.73
CA SER A 81 -0.64 10.53 11.52
C SER A 81 -1.24 9.14 11.74
N TRP A 82 -0.56 8.30 12.53
CA TRP A 82 -1.04 6.97 12.89
C TRP A 82 -2.26 7.07 13.80
N SER A 83 -2.19 7.90 14.84
CA SER A 83 -3.30 8.13 15.76
C SER A 83 -4.57 8.62 15.02
N ALA A 84 -4.42 9.59 14.12
CA ALA A 84 -5.52 10.09 13.30
C ALA A 84 -6.09 9.02 12.37
N TYR A 85 -5.22 8.21 11.74
CA TYR A 85 -5.65 7.11 10.88
C TYR A 85 -6.46 6.06 11.67
N ARG A 86 -5.96 5.59 12.83
CA ARG A 86 -6.67 4.62 13.66
C ARG A 86 -8.06 5.13 14.05
N GLN A 87 -8.13 6.35 14.60
CA GLN A 87 -9.39 6.93 15.06
C GLN A 87 -10.41 7.10 13.93
N ARG A 88 -9.95 7.40 12.71
CA ARG A 88 -10.83 7.64 11.58
C ARG A 88 -11.27 6.36 10.88
N PHE A 89 -10.37 5.39 10.72
CA PHE A 89 -10.57 4.28 9.78
C PHE A 89 -10.64 2.92 10.45
N ILE A 90 -10.11 2.73 11.67
CA ILE A 90 -10.14 1.43 12.36
C ILE A 90 -11.20 1.46 13.45
N GLN A 91 -12.17 0.56 13.35
CA GLN A 91 -13.18 0.37 14.38
C GLN A 91 -12.61 -0.36 15.61
N PRO A 92 -13.29 -0.28 16.77
CA PRO A 92 -12.86 -0.97 17.98
C PRO A 92 -12.70 -2.50 17.84
N ASP A 93 -13.38 -3.12 16.89
CA ASP A 93 -13.29 -4.56 16.60
C ASP A 93 -12.14 -4.91 15.64
N GLY A 94 -11.41 -3.93 15.10
CA GLY A 94 -10.31 -4.11 14.15
C GLY A 94 -10.70 -3.97 12.67
N ARG A 95 -11.96 -3.66 12.35
CA ARG A 95 -12.40 -3.40 10.97
C ARG A 95 -11.84 -2.09 10.44
N VAL A 96 -11.20 -2.12 9.27
CA VAL A 96 -10.77 -0.94 8.52
C VAL A 96 -11.86 -0.54 7.53
N ILE A 97 -12.43 0.65 7.69
CA ILE A 97 -13.58 1.13 6.91
C ILE A 97 -13.16 2.17 5.88
N ASP A 98 -13.60 1.98 4.64
CA ASP A 98 -13.65 3.02 3.63
C ASP A 98 -15.01 3.74 3.68
N TRP A 99 -15.02 4.92 4.31
CA TRP A 99 -16.21 5.74 4.47
C TRP A 99 -16.70 6.39 3.17
N GLU A 100 -15.88 6.39 2.12
CA GLU A 100 -16.22 6.96 0.81
C GLU A 100 -16.75 5.90 -0.16
N ALA A 101 -16.72 4.62 0.23
CA ALA A 101 -17.18 3.50 -0.57
C ALA A 101 -18.16 2.59 0.21
N ASP A 102 -19.30 3.17 0.61
CA ASP A 102 -20.42 2.48 1.27
C ASP A 102 -20.00 1.71 2.53
N GLU A 103 -19.06 2.28 3.29
CA GLU A 103 -18.52 1.68 4.52
C GLU A 103 -17.91 0.29 4.31
N ARG A 104 -17.45 -0.03 3.09
CA ARG A 104 -16.84 -1.33 2.79
C ARG A 104 -15.49 -1.48 3.49
N THR A 105 -15.07 -2.74 3.61
CA THR A 105 -13.69 -3.11 3.92
C THR A 105 -13.12 -3.88 2.76
N THR A 106 -11.86 -3.60 2.43
CA THR A 106 -11.07 -4.42 1.53
C THR A 106 -9.98 -5.17 2.30
N SER A 107 -9.55 -6.32 1.77
CA SER A 107 -8.38 -7.03 2.31
C SER A 107 -7.15 -6.12 2.28
N GLU A 108 -7.01 -5.27 1.25
CA GLU A 108 -5.97 -4.25 1.13
C GLU A 108 -5.99 -3.27 2.32
N GLY A 109 -7.16 -2.74 2.67
CA GLY A 109 -7.30 -1.85 3.83
C GLY A 109 -6.86 -2.50 5.13
N GLN A 110 -7.23 -3.76 5.37
CA GLN A 110 -6.75 -4.53 6.52
C GLN A 110 -5.23 -4.71 6.51
N ALA A 111 -4.66 -5.13 5.38
CA ALA A 111 -3.22 -5.36 5.24
C ALA A 111 -2.40 -4.08 5.47
N TYR A 112 -2.86 -2.94 4.95
CA TYR A 112 -2.22 -1.64 5.19
C TYR A 112 -2.28 -1.20 6.65
N ALA A 113 -3.38 -1.45 7.35
CA ALA A 113 -3.47 -1.17 8.77
C ALA A 113 -2.49 -2.03 9.58
N MET A 114 -2.33 -3.32 9.22
CA MET A 114 -1.33 -4.19 9.83
C MET A 114 0.11 -3.72 9.57
N LEU A 115 0.45 -3.34 8.34
CA LEU A 115 1.77 -2.78 8.01
C LEU A 115 2.07 -1.51 8.81
N ARG A 116 1.11 -0.58 8.87
CA ARG A 116 1.24 0.63 9.67
C ARG A 116 1.44 0.31 11.15
N ALA A 117 0.65 -0.62 11.70
CA ALA A 117 0.74 -1.01 13.10
C ALA A 117 2.12 -1.57 13.46
N VAL A 118 2.70 -2.46 12.63
CA VAL A 118 4.05 -2.99 12.89
C VAL A 118 5.16 -1.95 12.74
N PHE A 119 5.01 -0.99 11.79
CA PHE A 119 5.96 0.11 11.66
C PHE A 119 5.90 1.08 12.85
N MET A 120 4.71 1.29 13.41
CA MET A 120 4.47 2.18 14.54
C MET A 120 4.62 1.51 15.91
N ASP A 121 5.06 0.24 15.95
CA ASP A 121 5.21 -0.54 17.18
C ASP A 121 3.91 -0.71 17.99
N ASP A 122 2.82 -0.97 17.30
CA ASP A 122 1.47 -1.08 17.86
C ASP A 122 0.95 -2.52 17.75
N PRO A 123 1.38 -3.42 18.66
CA PRO A 123 0.98 -4.83 18.62
C PRO A 123 -0.50 -5.05 18.89
N GLU A 124 -1.16 -4.14 19.62
CA GLU A 124 -2.59 -4.24 19.95
C GLU A 124 -3.44 -4.02 18.70
N THR A 125 -3.24 -2.91 17.99
CA THR A 125 -3.99 -2.62 16.76
C THR A 125 -3.67 -3.65 15.67
N PHE A 126 -2.42 -4.12 15.60
CA PHE A 126 -2.04 -5.22 14.69
C PHE A 126 -2.86 -6.48 14.96
N ALA A 127 -2.93 -6.91 16.23
CA ALA A 127 -3.65 -8.12 16.60
C ALA A 127 -5.16 -7.99 16.35
N GLN A 128 -5.76 -6.84 16.64
CA GLN A 128 -7.18 -6.57 16.38
C GLN A 128 -7.50 -6.61 14.89
N THR A 129 -6.73 -5.90 14.06
CA THR A 129 -6.94 -5.85 12.60
C THR A 129 -6.75 -7.20 11.94
N LEU A 130 -5.74 -7.98 12.37
CA LEU A 130 -5.52 -9.35 11.94
C LEU A 130 -6.69 -10.26 12.36
N SER A 131 -7.10 -10.19 13.63
CA SER A 131 -8.19 -11.03 14.15
C SER A 131 -9.51 -10.77 13.42
N TRP A 132 -9.82 -9.49 13.15
CA TRP A 132 -10.99 -9.13 12.39
C TRP A 132 -10.95 -9.71 10.97
N ALA A 133 -9.80 -9.59 10.29
CA ALA A 133 -9.63 -10.11 8.94
C ALA A 133 -9.76 -11.64 8.88
N GLU A 134 -9.11 -12.37 9.80
CA GLU A 134 -9.19 -13.83 9.88
C GLU A 134 -10.62 -14.35 10.15
N ALA A 135 -11.43 -13.56 10.86
CA ALA A 135 -12.82 -13.91 11.19
C ALA A 135 -13.82 -13.54 10.08
N ASN A 136 -13.60 -12.43 9.37
CA ASN A 136 -14.61 -11.86 8.47
C ASN A 136 -14.27 -12.02 6.99
N LEU A 137 -12.98 -12.12 6.63
CA LEU A 137 -12.51 -12.20 5.24
C LEU A 137 -12.17 -13.62 4.82
N GLN A 138 -12.62 -14.62 5.56
CA GLN A 138 -12.35 -16.01 5.23
C GLN A 138 -13.01 -16.42 3.90
N ARG A 139 -12.22 -17.03 3.01
CA ARG A 139 -12.71 -17.67 1.80
C ARG A 139 -13.31 -19.04 2.12
N LEU A 140 -14.56 -19.25 1.75
CA LEU A 140 -15.31 -20.48 2.00
C LEU A 140 -15.68 -21.17 0.68
N ASP A 141 -15.61 -22.49 0.66
CA ASP A 141 -16.11 -23.31 -0.44
C ASP A 141 -17.64 -23.45 -0.40
N ALA A 142 -18.21 -24.12 -1.41
CA ALA A 142 -19.67 -24.32 -1.52
C ALA A 142 -20.28 -25.12 -0.35
N SER A 143 -19.47 -25.83 0.44
CA SER A 143 -19.91 -26.56 1.64
C SER A 143 -19.79 -25.73 2.93
N GLY A 144 -19.32 -24.48 2.83
CA GLY A 144 -19.08 -23.60 3.97
C GLY A 144 -17.78 -23.90 4.72
N LYS A 145 -16.86 -24.69 4.13
CA LYS A 145 -15.54 -24.96 4.73
C LYS A 145 -14.51 -23.96 4.22
N ARG A 146 -13.45 -23.72 5.02
CA ARG A 146 -12.32 -22.88 4.60
C ARG A 146 -11.74 -23.42 3.28
N GLN A 147 -11.75 -22.59 2.24
CA GLN A 147 -11.21 -22.95 0.93
C GLN A 147 -9.68 -22.90 0.93
N ASP A 148 -9.13 -21.81 1.46
CA ASP A 148 -7.70 -21.52 1.54
C ASP A 148 -7.46 -20.53 2.71
N ASN A 149 -6.21 -20.14 2.94
CA ASN A 149 -5.84 -19.18 3.98
C ASN A 149 -5.77 -17.73 3.47
N LEU A 150 -6.18 -17.44 2.24
CA LEU A 150 -6.20 -16.08 1.69
C LEU A 150 -7.46 -15.34 2.11
N TRP A 151 -7.47 -14.02 1.94
CA TRP A 151 -8.62 -13.20 2.28
C TRP A 151 -9.48 -12.87 1.07
N SER A 152 -10.80 -12.94 1.25
CA SER A 152 -11.75 -12.32 0.34
C SER A 152 -11.53 -10.82 0.30
N TRP A 153 -11.51 -10.25 -0.90
CA TRP A 153 -11.04 -8.89 -1.09
C TRP A 153 -12.07 -7.83 -0.72
N LYS A 154 -13.37 -8.18 -0.65
CA LYS A 154 -14.45 -7.21 -0.44
C LYS A 154 -15.51 -7.70 0.55
N TRP A 155 -15.71 -6.92 1.61
CA TRP A 155 -16.74 -7.13 2.63
C TRP A 155 -17.53 -5.83 2.86
N GLY A 156 -18.85 -5.91 2.99
CA GLY A 156 -19.71 -4.73 3.18
C GLY A 156 -21.18 -5.10 3.32
N LYS A 157 -22.05 -4.10 3.18
CA LYS A 157 -23.50 -4.29 3.12
C LYS A 157 -23.91 -4.78 1.74
N ASP A 158 -24.67 -5.86 1.66
CA ASP A 158 -25.30 -6.32 0.43
C ASP A 158 -26.54 -5.47 0.07
N ALA A 159 -27.19 -5.79 -1.06
CA ALA A 159 -28.37 -5.06 -1.52
C ALA A 159 -29.59 -5.20 -0.59
N ALA A 160 -29.61 -6.23 0.26
CA ALA A 160 -30.63 -6.46 1.28
C ALA A 160 -30.26 -5.81 2.64
N GLY A 161 -29.10 -5.17 2.73
CA GLY A 161 -28.60 -4.50 3.93
C GLY A 161 -27.88 -5.43 4.92
N ASN A 162 -27.61 -6.69 4.56
CA ASN A 162 -26.88 -7.61 5.41
C ASN A 162 -25.37 -7.38 5.27
N TRP A 163 -24.66 -7.47 6.39
CA TRP A 163 -23.20 -7.38 6.41
C TRP A 163 -22.55 -8.73 6.09
N GLY A 164 -21.59 -8.74 5.17
CA GLY A 164 -20.86 -9.96 4.83
C GLY A 164 -19.89 -9.79 3.66
N ILE A 165 -19.40 -10.93 3.16
CA ILE A 165 -18.59 -10.99 1.95
C ILE A 165 -19.42 -10.56 0.74
N LEU A 166 -18.93 -9.58 -0.01
CA LEU A 166 -19.53 -9.09 -1.24
C LEU A 166 -18.87 -9.70 -2.48
N ASP A 167 -17.58 -10.01 -2.39
CA ASP A 167 -16.84 -10.76 -3.41
C ASP A 167 -15.78 -11.61 -2.72
N ALA A 168 -15.86 -12.92 -2.98
CA ALA A 168 -15.02 -13.91 -2.35
C ALA A 168 -13.61 -14.02 -2.96
N ASN A 169 -13.34 -13.42 -4.13
CA ASN A 169 -12.02 -13.42 -4.76
C ASN A 169 -10.94 -12.90 -3.80
N PHE A 170 -9.72 -13.41 -3.92
CA PHE A 170 -8.58 -12.84 -3.19
C PHE A 170 -7.93 -11.74 -4.03
N ALA A 171 -7.15 -10.88 -3.37
CA ALA A 171 -6.37 -9.84 -4.01
C ALA A 171 -4.91 -10.03 -3.61
N SER A 172 -4.07 -10.38 -4.59
CA SER A 172 -2.72 -10.87 -4.33
C SER A 172 -1.82 -9.83 -3.70
N ASP A 173 -1.99 -8.56 -4.05
CA ASP A 173 -1.34 -7.41 -3.40
C ASP A 173 -1.66 -7.34 -1.91
N ALA A 174 -2.94 -7.44 -1.54
CA ALA A 174 -3.36 -7.43 -0.15
C ALA A 174 -2.80 -8.62 0.64
N ASP A 175 -2.82 -9.82 0.06
CA ASP A 175 -2.26 -11.01 0.71
C ASP A 175 -0.73 -10.91 0.87
N ILE A 176 0.00 -10.37 -0.13
CA ILE A 176 1.44 -10.10 -0.03
C ILE A 176 1.73 -9.14 1.12
N ASP A 177 0.96 -8.06 1.23
CA ASP A 177 1.15 -7.06 2.28
C ASP A 177 0.81 -7.61 3.68
N ALA A 178 -0.26 -8.39 3.81
CA ALA A 178 -0.60 -9.06 5.06
C ALA A 178 0.48 -10.07 5.50
N ILE A 179 1.01 -10.87 4.56
CA ILE A 179 2.13 -11.80 4.80
C ILE A 179 3.37 -11.02 5.22
N THR A 180 3.67 -9.91 4.55
CA THR A 180 4.80 -9.04 4.88
C THR A 180 4.66 -8.48 6.29
N ALA A 181 3.48 -7.96 6.65
CA ALA A 181 3.19 -7.45 7.98
C ALA A 181 3.36 -8.53 9.06
N LEU A 182 2.90 -9.76 8.82
CA LEU A 182 3.09 -10.90 9.72
C LEU A 182 4.57 -11.26 9.93
N ILE A 183 5.38 -11.26 8.86
CA ILE A 183 6.83 -11.53 8.95
C ILE A 183 7.53 -10.43 9.77
N LEU A 184 7.21 -9.17 9.50
CA LEU A 184 7.77 -8.03 10.24
C LEU A 184 7.37 -8.09 11.72
N ALA A 185 6.10 -8.39 12.01
CA ALA A 185 5.57 -8.50 13.36
C ALA A 185 6.21 -9.66 14.13
N ALA A 186 6.37 -10.81 13.47
CA ALA A 186 7.05 -11.97 14.05
C ALA A 186 8.47 -11.62 14.50
N ARG A 187 9.23 -10.91 13.65
CA ARG A 187 10.59 -10.47 13.99
C ARG A 187 10.60 -9.39 15.07
N ARG A 188 9.74 -8.38 14.96
CA ARG A 188 9.72 -7.22 15.86
C ARG A 188 9.31 -7.60 17.28
N TRP A 189 8.31 -8.46 17.42
CA TRP A 189 7.69 -8.81 18.71
C TRP A 189 7.98 -10.24 19.16
N ASN A 190 8.91 -10.94 18.49
CA ASN A 190 9.27 -12.33 18.78
C ASN A 190 8.05 -13.28 18.82
N ARG A 191 7.20 -13.20 17.79
CA ARG A 191 5.94 -13.95 17.66
C ARG A 191 6.07 -15.08 16.62
N PRO A 192 6.50 -16.29 17.02
CA PRO A 192 6.68 -17.40 16.08
C PRO A 192 5.36 -17.86 15.43
N ASP A 193 4.23 -17.65 16.09
CA ASP A 193 2.90 -17.92 15.57
C ASP A 193 2.54 -17.03 14.36
N TYR A 194 2.94 -15.75 14.36
CA TYR A 194 2.78 -14.87 13.20
C TYR A 194 3.63 -15.33 12.00
N LEU A 195 4.86 -15.80 12.25
CA LEU A 195 5.69 -16.36 11.18
C LEU A 195 5.10 -17.66 10.61
N GLN A 196 4.51 -18.49 11.47
CA GLN A 196 3.82 -19.70 11.03
C GLN A 196 2.61 -19.38 10.16
N LEU A 197 1.78 -18.40 10.55
CA LEU A 197 0.66 -17.94 9.75
C LEU A 197 1.12 -17.37 8.41
N ALA A 198 2.16 -16.53 8.40
CA ALA A 198 2.75 -15.98 7.18
C ALA A 198 3.17 -17.08 6.20
N ARG A 199 3.85 -18.12 6.69
CA ARG A 199 4.27 -19.27 5.85
C ARG A 199 3.09 -20.05 5.30
N THR A 200 2.02 -20.19 6.06
CA THR A 200 0.80 -20.86 5.58
C THR A 200 0.13 -20.06 4.48
N LYS A 201 -0.10 -18.76 4.70
CA LYS A 201 -0.68 -17.86 3.68
C LYS A 201 0.19 -17.77 2.42
N LEU A 202 1.53 -17.70 2.58
CA LEU A 202 2.46 -17.63 1.45
C LEU A 202 2.42 -18.87 0.56
N ARG A 203 2.22 -20.06 1.13
CA ARG A 203 2.07 -21.29 0.33
C ARG A 203 0.81 -21.23 -0.54
N ASP A 204 -0.32 -20.84 0.04
CA ASP A 204 -1.58 -20.73 -0.71
C ASP A 204 -1.49 -19.63 -1.77
N LEU A 205 -0.90 -18.48 -1.43
CA LEU A 205 -0.69 -17.39 -2.38
C LEU A 205 0.19 -17.84 -3.56
N TRP A 206 1.30 -18.53 -3.28
CA TRP A 206 2.17 -19.06 -4.33
C TRP A 206 1.42 -20.02 -5.26
N THR A 207 0.65 -20.95 -4.69
CA THR A 207 -0.12 -21.94 -5.45
C THR A 207 -1.26 -21.32 -6.26
N LEU A 208 -1.95 -20.31 -5.71
CA LEU A 208 -3.19 -19.78 -6.29
C LEU A 208 -2.99 -18.53 -7.15
N SER A 209 -1.91 -17.76 -6.94
CA SER A 209 -1.68 -16.47 -7.59
C SER A 209 -0.52 -16.49 -8.59
N THR A 210 0.03 -17.65 -8.94
CA THR A 210 1.10 -17.76 -9.95
C THR A 210 0.73 -18.71 -11.06
N VAL A 211 1.23 -18.42 -12.26
CA VAL A 211 1.09 -19.28 -13.44
C VAL A 211 2.45 -19.38 -14.15
N THR A 212 2.78 -20.57 -14.66
CA THR A 212 3.98 -20.75 -15.47
C THR A 212 3.69 -20.30 -16.90
N ALA A 213 4.34 -19.23 -17.35
CA ALA A 213 4.27 -18.83 -18.75
C ALA A 213 5.04 -19.84 -19.61
N SER A 214 4.33 -20.58 -20.46
CA SER A 214 4.96 -21.44 -21.47
C SER A 214 5.24 -20.58 -22.70
N THR A 215 6.51 -20.36 -23.03
CA THR A 215 6.88 -19.76 -24.33
C THR A 215 6.87 -20.86 -25.39
N SER A 216 5.90 -20.80 -26.31
CA SER A 216 5.95 -21.59 -27.53
C SER A 216 7.09 -21.07 -28.41
N SER A 217 8.10 -21.91 -28.65
CA SER A 217 9.18 -21.65 -29.63
C SER A 217 8.73 -21.92 -31.05
#